data_AF-A0A4U8TGP7-F1
#
_entry.id   AF-A0A4U8TGP7-F1
#
_cell.length_a   1.000
_cell.length_b   1.000
_cell.length_c   1.000
_cell.angle_alpha   90.00
_cell.angle_beta   90.00
_cell.angle_gamma   90.00
#
_symmetry.space_group_name_H-M   'P 1'
#
loop_
_entity.id
_entity.type
_entity.pdbx_description
1 polymer ?
#
loop_
_entity_poly.entity_id
_entity_poly.type
_entity_poly.pdbx_seq_one_letter_code
_entity_poly.pdbx_strand_id
1 'polypeptide(L)'
;MYIIHFSVDDCMDMFKDITINNYANLFQSPYFSFLNELHRSYNACISLFCFIQYNDFSLQKTTNKYAKDFLENKHWLRFGFHGKNECSRYDNEAEDIVKDYKMFTQEIERITGSKDVCATLRLHCFSGSKVALESLKQFNISNFLTRDITLNGENINYYLDSNQTHFINTHQNYKDIDTGISFYKSFNRIESLTKQDLAQENLNKHLMLYTHESMLLEKQTQNFLDCIYTQTKDTHVSNFPEVLHDRELKSFTTDSIKSFFDVYIPITSCNLKCTYCYITQQNLWFNKPPKFEYSPVHIARCLSKERLGGTCLFNMCGGGETLLHPHIIDIIQAVLNEGHYVWIVTNGTLTSRYKKLATLQKDSLYRLAFKFSFHYLELKRTKKLMNFVDNVKLMQDLGCSFSVEITPHDDLVEYIDEIKNFSLTHFGALPHITVARDETNNKAILTQYTKEEYARIWSSFNSELFKFKLSIFLQKRNEYCHAGKWSYTINMGDGTMKQCYSSNKTQNIFRDMTSSLKLPCIGVKCEEPHCYNGHAFLTLGVIPTLETPTYALMRNRVQKDGREWLNPYMKTFISHKLCENNIKDGIHKRFRGYMQNFSNMIFTR
;
A
#
# COMPACT_ATOMS: atom_id res chain seq x y z
N MET A 1 21.48 6.59 5.60
CA MET A 1 22.57 6.33 4.63
C MET A 1 22.02 5.38 3.58
N TYR A 2 22.17 5.72 2.29
CA TYR A 2 21.62 4.95 1.18
C TYR A 2 22.49 3.71 0.90
N ILE A 3 22.02 2.83 0.02
CA ILE A 3 22.70 1.58 -0.32
C ILE A 3 23.00 1.58 -1.81
N ILE A 4 24.20 1.20 -2.18
CA ILE A 4 24.59 0.90 -3.56
C ILE A 4 24.93 -0.59 -3.67
N HIS A 5 24.38 -1.23 -4.69
CA HIS A 5 24.63 -2.63 -5.01
C HIS A 5 24.84 -2.74 -6.51
N PHE A 6 25.75 -3.61 -6.92
CA PHE A 6 25.97 -3.92 -8.33
C PHE A 6 25.71 -5.40 -8.59
N SER A 7 25.03 -5.72 -9.68
CA SER A 7 24.87 -7.10 -10.12
C SER A 7 25.10 -7.31 -11.60
N VAL A 8 25.45 -8.54 -11.96
CA VAL A 8 25.66 -8.96 -13.34
C VAL A 8 24.67 -10.08 -13.65
N ASP A 9 23.95 -9.95 -14.75
CA ASP A 9 22.99 -10.94 -15.24
C ASP A 9 23.62 -11.86 -16.28
N ASP A 10 22.95 -12.99 -16.55
CA ASP A 10 23.36 -14.00 -17.53
C ASP A 10 24.74 -14.65 -17.28
N CYS A 11 25.21 -14.67 -16.03
CA CYS A 11 26.57 -15.10 -15.67
C CYS A 11 26.83 -16.59 -15.96
N MET A 12 27.53 -16.89 -17.05
CA MET A 12 27.97 -18.23 -17.45
C MET A 12 29.34 -18.22 -18.16
N ASP A 13 29.67 -17.19 -18.91
CA ASP A 13 30.93 -17.10 -19.66
C ASP A 13 32.14 -16.97 -18.72
N MET A 14 32.01 -16.29 -17.58
CA MET A 14 33.06 -16.21 -16.56
C MET A 14 33.38 -17.57 -15.94
N PHE A 15 32.38 -18.45 -15.79
CA PHE A 15 32.60 -19.82 -15.33
C PHE A 15 33.26 -20.68 -16.40
N LYS A 16 32.87 -20.48 -17.67
CA LYS A 16 33.51 -21.11 -18.82
C LYS A 16 34.98 -20.70 -18.93
N ASP A 17 35.26 -19.41 -18.80
CA ASP A 17 36.60 -18.81 -18.84
C ASP A 17 37.54 -19.43 -17.79
N ILE A 18 37.16 -19.40 -16.50
CA ILE A 18 38.03 -19.92 -15.43
C ILE A 18 38.26 -21.44 -15.53
N THR A 19 37.30 -22.15 -16.13
CA THR A 19 37.38 -23.60 -16.35
C THR A 19 38.34 -23.94 -17.49
N ILE A 20 38.24 -23.24 -18.62
CA ILE A 20 39.06 -23.50 -19.81
C ILE A 20 40.50 -23.00 -19.60
N ASN A 21 40.66 -21.77 -19.12
CA ASN A 21 41.97 -21.12 -19.03
C ASN A 21 42.78 -21.56 -17.79
N ASN A 22 42.14 -22.19 -16.80
CA ASN A 22 42.79 -22.84 -15.67
C ASN A 22 43.86 -21.97 -14.96
N TYR A 23 43.57 -20.68 -14.80
CA TYR A 23 44.39 -19.68 -14.11
C TYR A 23 45.00 -20.15 -12.78
N ALA A 24 46.12 -19.56 -12.37
CA ALA A 24 46.77 -19.91 -11.10
C ALA A 24 45.94 -19.49 -9.87
N ASN A 25 45.18 -18.39 -9.99
CA ASN A 25 44.21 -17.93 -9.00
C ASN A 25 43.01 -17.29 -9.71
N LEU A 26 41.86 -17.20 -9.02
CA LEU A 26 40.60 -16.70 -9.57
C LEU A 26 40.72 -15.32 -10.24
N PHE A 27 41.46 -14.41 -9.60
CA PHE A 27 41.54 -12.99 -9.99
C PHE A 27 42.48 -12.73 -11.16
N GLN A 28 43.05 -13.76 -11.79
CA GLN A 28 43.68 -13.63 -13.10
C GLN A 28 42.68 -13.66 -14.26
N SER A 29 41.45 -14.14 -14.01
CA SER A 29 40.36 -14.00 -14.97
C SER A 29 40.01 -12.51 -15.16
N PRO A 30 39.87 -12.03 -16.40
CA PRO A 30 39.49 -10.63 -16.66
C PRO A 30 38.17 -10.23 -15.96
N TYR A 31 37.20 -11.14 -15.91
CA TYR A 31 35.90 -10.93 -15.25
C TYR A 31 36.10 -10.69 -13.75
N PHE A 32 36.68 -11.66 -13.05
CA PHE A 32 36.84 -11.59 -11.60
C PHE A 32 37.88 -10.54 -11.16
N SER A 33 38.90 -10.26 -11.98
CA SER A 33 39.87 -9.19 -11.74
C SER A 33 39.18 -7.83 -11.65
N PHE A 34 38.31 -7.50 -12.60
CA PHE A 34 37.57 -6.24 -12.60
C PHE A 34 36.63 -6.12 -11.39
N LEU A 35 35.89 -7.18 -11.08
CA LEU A 35 35.01 -7.20 -9.90
C LEU A 35 35.79 -7.01 -8.58
N ASN A 36 36.96 -7.62 -8.47
CA ASN A 36 37.86 -7.43 -7.33
C ASN A 36 38.40 -6.00 -7.24
N GLU A 37 38.71 -5.37 -8.38
CA GLU A 37 39.12 -3.96 -8.42
C GLU A 37 38.01 -3.03 -7.90
N LEU A 38 36.77 -3.22 -8.35
CA LEU A 38 35.62 -2.47 -7.82
C LEU A 38 35.47 -2.65 -6.31
N HIS A 39 35.61 -3.87 -5.81
CA HIS A 39 35.56 -4.13 -4.37
C HIS A 39 36.69 -3.42 -3.62
N ARG A 40 37.93 -3.52 -4.08
CA ARG A 40 39.09 -2.91 -3.41
C ARG A 40 39.05 -1.39 -3.42
N SER A 41 38.52 -0.79 -4.49
CA SER A 41 38.44 0.68 -4.64
C SER A 41 37.25 1.28 -3.90
N TYR A 42 36.10 0.59 -3.87
CA TYR A 42 34.82 1.16 -3.43
C TYR A 42 34.08 0.34 -2.37
N ASN A 43 34.71 -0.72 -1.86
CA ASN A 43 34.07 -1.73 -1.00
C ASN A 43 32.79 -2.31 -1.63
N ALA A 44 32.71 -2.36 -2.97
CA ALA A 44 31.52 -2.81 -3.69
C ALA A 44 31.07 -4.21 -3.27
N CYS A 45 29.76 -4.40 -3.10
CA CYS A 45 29.13 -5.71 -2.97
C CYS A 45 28.47 -6.08 -4.29
N ILE A 46 28.72 -7.31 -4.75
CA ILE A 46 28.46 -7.77 -6.11
C ILE A 46 27.67 -9.07 -6.08
N SER A 47 26.57 -9.11 -6.83
CA SER A 47 25.77 -10.32 -7.06
C SER A 47 25.89 -10.79 -8.52
N LEU A 48 26.19 -12.07 -8.71
CA LEU A 48 26.28 -12.70 -10.03
C LEU A 48 25.06 -13.60 -10.26
N PHE A 49 24.13 -13.17 -11.10
CA PHE A 49 22.92 -13.94 -11.41
C PHE A 49 23.22 -14.94 -12.53
N CYS A 50 23.22 -16.22 -12.17
CA CYS A 50 23.70 -17.30 -13.03
C CYS A 50 22.54 -18.12 -13.60
N PHE A 51 22.70 -18.56 -14.84
CA PHE A 51 21.93 -19.70 -15.33
C PHE A 51 22.50 -21.02 -14.79
N ILE A 52 21.77 -22.11 -14.96
CA ILE A 52 22.32 -23.45 -14.73
C ILE A 52 23.00 -23.97 -15.99
N GLN A 53 22.43 -23.68 -17.15
CA GLN A 53 22.96 -23.99 -18.46
C GLN A 53 22.77 -22.80 -19.39
N TYR A 54 23.76 -22.55 -20.24
CA TYR A 54 23.69 -21.52 -21.26
C TYR A 54 24.55 -21.96 -22.45
N ASN A 55 23.95 -21.93 -23.65
CA ASN A 55 24.56 -22.49 -24.85
C ASN A 55 25.07 -23.93 -24.64
N ASP A 56 26.38 -24.17 -24.84
CA ASP A 56 27.05 -25.46 -24.72
C ASP A 56 27.66 -25.73 -23.33
N PHE A 57 27.53 -24.80 -22.39
CA PHE A 57 28.16 -24.84 -21.08
C PHE A 57 27.13 -24.91 -19.94
N SER A 58 27.54 -25.44 -18.79
CA SER A 58 26.67 -25.57 -17.62
C SER A 58 27.46 -25.51 -16.32
N LEU A 59 26.78 -25.20 -15.22
CA LEU A 59 27.42 -25.15 -13.90
C LEU A 59 28.06 -26.50 -13.54
N GLN A 60 27.47 -27.64 -13.94
CA GLN A 60 28.06 -28.97 -13.74
C GLN A 60 29.44 -29.13 -14.38
N LYS A 61 29.70 -28.44 -15.50
CA LYS A 61 30.99 -28.48 -16.19
C LYS A 61 32.03 -27.53 -15.58
N THR A 62 31.62 -26.68 -14.64
CA THR A 62 32.50 -25.66 -14.05
C THR A 62 33.49 -26.29 -13.08
N THR A 63 34.77 -25.89 -13.18
CA THR A 63 35.83 -26.30 -12.25
C THR A 63 35.54 -25.85 -10.81
N ASN A 64 35.92 -26.66 -9.83
CA ASN A 64 35.88 -26.31 -8.40
C ASN A 64 37.25 -25.88 -7.85
N LYS A 65 38.25 -25.71 -8.72
CA LYS A 65 39.63 -25.31 -8.34
C LYS A 65 39.67 -24.06 -7.45
N TYR A 66 38.77 -23.10 -7.70
CA TYR A 66 38.76 -21.80 -7.04
C TYR A 66 37.79 -21.71 -5.85
N ALA A 67 37.28 -22.84 -5.34
CA ALA A 67 36.34 -22.84 -4.22
C ALA A 67 36.87 -22.07 -3.00
N LYS A 68 38.16 -22.16 -2.69
CA LYS A 68 38.79 -21.39 -1.61
C LYS A 68 38.73 -19.87 -1.87
N ASP A 69 39.08 -19.44 -3.08
CA ASP A 69 39.06 -18.02 -3.46
C ASP A 69 37.64 -17.45 -3.35
N PHE A 70 36.62 -18.19 -3.81
CA PHE A 70 35.22 -17.77 -3.64
C PHE A 70 34.81 -17.71 -2.17
N LEU A 71 35.12 -18.74 -1.38
CA LEU A 71 34.75 -18.80 0.03
C LEU A 71 35.33 -17.64 0.84
N GLU A 72 36.58 -17.24 0.58
CA GLU A 72 37.24 -16.12 1.25
C GLU A 72 36.61 -14.76 0.89
N ASN A 73 36.00 -14.66 -0.30
CA ASN A 73 35.43 -13.42 -0.84
C ASN A 73 33.89 -13.33 -0.75
N LYS A 74 33.23 -14.31 -0.11
CA LYS A 74 31.75 -14.39 0.00
C LYS A 74 31.06 -13.20 0.69
N HIS A 75 31.83 -12.38 1.40
CA HIS A 75 31.33 -11.21 2.12
C HIS A 75 31.03 -10.04 1.19
N TRP A 76 31.61 -10.01 -0.02
CA TRP A 76 31.34 -9.01 -1.04
C TRP A 76 30.93 -9.59 -2.39
N LEU A 77 31.24 -10.87 -2.68
CA LEU A 77 30.85 -11.54 -3.91
C LEU A 77 29.88 -12.69 -3.62
N ARG A 78 28.66 -12.64 -4.19
CA ARG A 78 27.65 -13.71 -4.04
C ARG A 78 27.04 -14.11 -5.36
N PHE A 79 26.49 -15.32 -5.39
CA PHE A 79 25.84 -15.89 -6.57
C PHE A 79 24.32 -15.92 -6.35
N GLY A 80 23.56 -15.55 -7.36
CA GLY A 80 22.10 -15.56 -7.35
C GLY A 80 21.55 -16.43 -8.46
N PHE A 81 20.39 -17.01 -8.23
CA PHE A 81 19.69 -17.78 -9.25
C PHE A 81 19.04 -16.85 -10.27
N HIS A 82 19.33 -17.05 -11.56
CA HIS A 82 18.69 -16.32 -12.67
C HIS A 82 17.63 -17.15 -13.38
N GLY A 83 17.88 -18.45 -13.52
CA GLY A 83 16.98 -19.40 -14.16
C GLY A 83 17.72 -20.65 -14.59
N LYS A 84 17.02 -21.60 -15.20
CA LYS A 84 17.68 -22.75 -15.80
C LYS A 84 18.53 -22.35 -16.99
N ASN A 85 17.97 -21.51 -17.87
CA ASN A 85 18.54 -21.02 -19.12
C ASN A 85 17.79 -19.78 -19.66
N GLU A 86 18.16 -19.26 -20.82
CA GLU A 86 17.59 -18.08 -21.47
C GLU A 86 16.08 -18.19 -21.83
N CYS A 87 15.56 -19.41 -21.89
CA CYS A 87 14.14 -19.67 -22.14
C CYS A 87 13.30 -19.68 -20.86
N SER A 88 13.93 -19.59 -19.67
CA SER A 88 13.21 -19.70 -18.40
C SER A 88 12.34 -18.47 -18.15
N ARG A 89 11.10 -18.67 -17.72
CA ARG A 89 10.17 -17.58 -17.38
C ARG A 89 9.44 -17.82 -16.06
N TYR A 90 9.20 -19.07 -15.69
CA TYR A 90 8.51 -19.49 -14.47
C TYR A 90 7.06 -18.97 -14.33
N ASP A 91 6.42 -18.68 -15.47
CA ASP A 91 5.03 -18.22 -15.52
C ASP A 91 4.03 -19.40 -15.65
N ASN A 92 4.50 -20.55 -16.11
CA ASN A 92 3.67 -21.74 -16.37
C ASN A 92 3.93 -22.87 -15.35
N GLU A 93 2.91 -23.67 -15.07
CA GLU A 93 3.01 -24.80 -14.12
C GLU A 93 3.99 -25.91 -14.56
N ALA A 94 4.34 -25.98 -15.84
CA ALA A 94 5.31 -26.94 -16.36
C ALA A 94 6.77 -26.62 -15.97
N GLU A 95 7.05 -25.39 -15.52
CA GLU A 95 8.38 -24.94 -15.15
C GLU A 95 8.62 -25.15 -13.64
N ASP A 96 9.51 -26.10 -13.30
CA ASP A 96 9.78 -26.46 -11.91
C ASP A 96 10.93 -25.61 -11.33
N ILE A 97 10.59 -24.40 -10.91
CA ILE A 97 11.53 -23.45 -10.29
C ILE A 97 12.18 -24.03 -9.01
N VAL A 98 11.47 -24.89 -8.28
CA VAL A 98 11.97 -25.51 -7.05
C VAL A 98 13.10 -26.48 -7.37
N LYS A 99 12.89 -27.34 -8.37
CA LYS A 99 13.92 -28.25 -8.86
C LYS A 99 15.12 -27.50 -9.42
N ASP A 100 14.88 -26.49 -10.25
CA ASP A 100 15.96 -25.71 -10.85
C ASP A 100 16.78 -24.98 -9.77
N TYR A 101 16.12 -24.35 -8.79
CA TYR A 101 16.80 -23.69 -7.68
C TYR A 101 17.62 -24.67 -6.82
N LYS A 102 17.11 -25.88 -6.57
CA LYS A 102 17.89 -26.94 -5.89
C LYS A 102 19.13 -27.33 -6.68
N MET A 103 19.01 -27.49 -8.00
CA MET A 103 20.16 -27.82 -8.86
C MET A 103 21.17 -26.66 -8.86
N PHE A 104 20.72 -25.42 -8.97
CA PHE A 104 21.58 -24.24 -8.87
C PHE A 104 22.36 -24.21 -7.55
N THR A 105 21.68 -24.34 -6.41
CA THR A 105 22.33 -24.28 -5.09
C THR A 105 23.34 -25.40 -4.87
N GLN A 106 23.06 -26.61 -5.35
CA GLN A 106 23.99 -27.74 -5.31
C GLN A 106 25.27 -27.48 -6.11
N GLU A 107 25.13 -26.98 -7.34
CA GLU A 107 26.30 -26.71 -8.19
C GLU A 107 27.10 -25.50 -7.69
N ILE A 108 26.44 -24.44 -7.23
CA ILE A 108 27.15 -23.29 -6.65
C ILE A 108 27.92 -23.69 -5.40
N GLU A 109 27.35 -24.53 -4.52
CA GLU A 109 28.09 -25.05 -3.37
C GLU A 109 29.33 -25.83 -3.81
N ARG A 110 29.21 -26.69 -4.82
CA ARG A 110 30.34 -27.45 -5.35
C ARG A 110 31.44 -26.55 -5.91
N ILE A 111 31.07 -25.49 -6.64
CA ILE A 111 32.01 -24.57 -7.30
C ILE A 111 32.69 -23.64 -6.29
N THR A 112 31.93 -23.13 -5.33
CA THR A 112 32.35 -22.04 -4.44
C THR A 112 32.74 -22.49 -3.04
N GLY A 113 32.47 -23.74 -2.68
CA GLY A 113 32.65 -24.25 -1.32
C GLY A 113 31.66 -23.68 -0.29
N SER A 114 30.60 -22.99 -0.74
CA SER A 114 29.62 -22.34 0.14
C SER A 114 28.19 -22.41 -0.39
N LYS A 115 27.23 -22.56 0.52
CA LYS A 115 25.79 -22.40 0.23
C LYS A 115 25.30 -20.94 0.37
N ASP A 116 26.18 -19.99 0.69
CA ASP A 116 25.83 -18.59 0.92
C ASP A 116 25.52 -17.87 -0.40
N VAL A 117 24.34 -18.12 -0.94
CA VAL A 117 23.79 -17.48 -2.15
C VAL A 117 23.02 -16.20 -1.82
N CYS A 118 22.70 -15.42 -2.84
CA CYS A 118 21.91 -14.19 -2.70
C CYS A 118 20.51 -14.50 -2.17
N ALA A 119 20.06 -13.79 -1.12
CA ALA A 119 18.69 -13.88 -0.62
C ALA A 119 17.70 -13.03 -1.43
N THR A 120 18.22 -12.09 -2.23
CA THR A 120 17.47 -11.29 -3.20
C THR A 120 17.80 -11.76 -4.61
N LEU A 121 16.79 -12.21 -5.35
CA LEU A 121 16.96 -12.78 -6.68
C LEU A 121 16.55 -11.82 -7.79
N ARG A 122 17.17 -11.98 -8.96
CA ARG A 122 16.63 -11.49 -10.24
C ARG A 122 16.43 -12.68 -11.15
N LEU A 123 15.16 -13.00 -11.42
CA LEU A 123 14.85 -14.06 -12.38
C LEU A 123 14.93 -13.50 -13.80
N HIS A 124 15.24 -14.38 -14.75
CA HIS A 124 15.39 -14.01 -16.13
C HIS A 124 14.11 -13.37 -16.69
N CYS A 125 14.30 -12.30 -17.47
CA CYS A 125 13.22 -11.43 -17.95
C CYS A 125 12.31 -10.82 -16.87
N PHE A 126 12.71 -10.84 -15.58
CA PHE A 126 11.86 -10.42 -14.46
C PHE A 126 10.52 -11.17 -14.43
N SER A 127 10.52 -12.43 -14.86
CA SER A 127 9.31 -13.23 -15.06
C SER A 127 9.15 -14.24 -13.92
N GLY A 128 7.90 -14.61 -13.64
CA GLY A 128 7.55 -15.58 -12.61
C GLY A 128 6.15 -15.36 -12.05
N SER A 129 5.37 -16.44 -12.02
CA SER A 129 4.04 -16.43 -11.42
C SER A 129 4.08 -16.26 -9.89
N LYS A 130 2.96 -15.80 -9.30
CA LYS A 130 2.79 -15.71 -7.84
C LYS A 130 3.14 -17.03 -7.14
N VAL A 131 2.61 -18.14 -7.65
CA VAL A 131 2.84 -19.49 -7.10
C VAL A 131 4.33 -19.88 -7.19
N ALA A 132 4.98 -19.61 -8.32
CA ALA A 132 6.40 -19.90 -8.49
C ALA A 132 7.26 -19.16 -7.47
N LEU A 133 7.06 -17.84 -7.32
CA LEU A 133 7.82 -17.04 -6.34
C LEU A 133 7.53 -17.48 -4.90
N GLU A 134 6.28 -17.77 -4.55
CA GLU A 134 5.93 -18.25 -3.21
C GLU A 134 6.56 -19.60 -2.88
N SER A 135 6.72 -20.49 -3.87
CA SER A 135 7.36 -21.79 -3.69
C SER A 135 8.83 -21.67 -3.25
N LEU A 136 9.51 -20.57 -3.60
CA LEU A 136 10.90 -20.32 -3.21
C LEU A 136 11.08 -19.94 -1.74
N LYS A 137 10.00 -19.58 -1.03
CA LYS A 137 10.04 -19.31 0.42
C LYS A 137 10.56 -20.50 1.23
N GLN A 138 10.38 -21.74 0.74
CA GLN A 138 10.92 -22.94 1.38
C GLN A 138 12.46 -22.93 1.48
N PHE A 139 13.11 -22.08 0.69
CA PHE A 139 14.56 -21.85 0.70
C PHE A 139 14.94 -20.51 1.33
N ASN A 140 14.04 -19.88 2.09
CA ASN A 140 14.18 -18.53 2.66
C ASN A 140 14.36 -17.43 1.60
N ILE A 141 13.85 -17.64 0.38
CA ILE A 141 13.86 -16.64 -0.68
C ILE A 141 12.48 -15.98 -0.76
N SER A 142 12.47 -14.67 -0.55
CA SER A 142 11.26 -13.84 -0.61
C SER A 142 11.54 -12.42 -1.09
N ASN A 143 12.70 -12.17 -1.69
CA ASN A 143 13.14 -10.86 -2.14
C ASN A 143 13.49 -10.90 -3.62
N PHE A 144 12.95 -9.99 -4.41
CA PHE A 144 13.15 -9.95 -5.86
C PHE A 144 13.49 -8.55 -6.36
N LEU A 145 14.41 -8.49 -7.33
CA LEU A 145 14.76 -7.28 -8.06
C LEU A 145 13.77 -7.10 -9.21
N THR A 146 13.31 -5.87 -9.41
CA THR A 146 12.37 -5.48 -10.48
C THR A 146 13.06 -4.59 -11.49
N ARG A 147 12.48 -4.45 -12.67
CA ARG A 147 13.02 -3.66 -13.77
C ARG A 147 12.67 -2.17 -13.61
N ASP A 148 13.62 -1.30 -13.94
CA ASP A 148 13.33 0.12 -14.18
C ASP A 148 12.62 0.27 -15.54
N ILE A 149 11.36 0.70 -15.51
CA ILE A 149 10.55 1.15 -16.66
C ILE A 149 10.01 0.08 -17.62
N THR A 150 8.80 0.41 -18.08
CA THR A 150 7.99 -0.14 -19.16
C THR A 150 8.77 -0.25 -20.48
N LEU A 151 8.93 -1.46 -21.02
CA LEU A 151 9.44 -1.64 -22.38
C LEU A 151 8.25 -1.73 -23.33
N ASN A 152 8.19 -0.87 -24.34
CA ASN A 152 7.10 -0.85 -25.33
C ASN A 152 5.67 -0.72 -24.75
N GLY A 153 5.52 -0.12 -23.56
CA GLY A 153 4.21 -0.02 -22.90
C GLY A 153 3.81 -1.24 -22.07
N GLU A 154 4.65 -2.29 -22.00
CA GLU A 154 4.47 -3.44 -21.12
C GLU A 154 5.36 -3.36 -19.86
N ASN A 155 4.72 -3.40 -18.69
CA ASN A 155 5.36 -3.46 -17.38
C ASN A 155 5.44 -4.93 -16.96
N ILE A 156 6.50 -5.65 -17.35
CA ILE A 156 6.70 -7.04 -16.93
C ILE A 156 7.57 -7.03 -15.66
N ASN A 157 6.92 -7.20 -14.51
CA ASN A 157 7.57 -7.40 -13.21
C ASN A 157 6.85 -8.52 -12.47
N TYR A 158 7.21 -9.76 -12.79
CA TYR A 158 6.60 -10.96 -12.20
C TYR A 158 5.07 -10.92 -12.35
N TYR A 159 4.36 -11.23 -11.26
CA TYR A 159 2.90 -11.17 -11.18
C TYR A 159 2.35 -9.79 -10.79
N LEU A 160 3.19 -8.76 -10.70
CA LEU A 160 2.77 -7.44 -10.21
C LEU A 160 1.87 -6.72 -11.21
N ASP A 161 0.84 -6.05 -10.69
CA ASP A 161 -0.04 -5.20 -11.50
C ASP A 161 0.60 -3.84 -11.84
N SER A 162 -0.10 -3.05 -12.67
CA SER A 162 0.37 -1.72 -13.10
C SER A 162 0.54 -0.75 -11.94
N ASN A 163 -0.32 -0.84 -10.92
CA ASN A 163 -0.29 0.06 -9.77
C ASN A 163 0.91 -0.26 -8.85
N GLN A 164 1.15 -1.55 -8.60
CA GLN A 164 2.32 -2.04 -7.86
C GLN A 164 3.62 -1.68 -8.57
N THR A 165 3.68 -1.87 -9.88
CA THR A 165 4.85 -1.49 -10.68
C THR A 165 5.10 0.02 -10.63
N HIS A 166 4.07 0.85 -10.80
CA HIS A 166 4.22 2.29 -10.70
C HIS A 166 4.69 2.73 -9.30
N PHE A 167 4.13 2.11 -8.25
CA PHE A 167 4.50 2.38 -6.88
C PHE A 167 5.99 2.09 -6.63
N ILE A 168 6.49 0.93 -7.08
CA ILE A 168 7.92 0.57 -6.95
C ILE A 168 8.80 1.53 -7.72
N ASN A 169 8.42 1.91 -8.95
CA ASN A 169 9.21 2.84 -9.75
C ASN A 169 9.37 4.22 -9.09
N THR A 170 8.35 4.65 -8.34
CA THR A 170 8.34 5.93 -7.63
C THR A 170 9.05 5.84 -6.27
N HIS A 171 8.79 4.76 -5.53
CA HIS A 171 9.15 4.63 -4.11
C HIS A 171 10.29 3.64 -3.81
N GLN A 172 10.84 3.00 -4.85
CA GLN A 172 11.98 2.07 -4.86
C GLN A 172 11.74 0.66 -4.34
N ASN A 173 10.69 0.43 -3.57
CA ASN A 173 10.38 -0.88 -3.05
C ASN A 173 8.90 -1.04 -2.72
N TYR A 174 8.52 -2.30 -2.61
CA TYR A 174 7.18 -2.73 -2.25
C TYR A 174 7.25 -4.09 -1.59
N LYS A 175 6.36 -4.33 -0.64
CA LYS A 175 6.14 -5.67 -0.06
C LYS A 175 4.70 -6.04 -0.29
N ASP A 176 4.48 -7.12 -1.03
CA ASP A 176 3.17 -7.71 -1.17
C ASP A 176 2.77 -8.32 0.18
N ILE A 177 1.74 -7.77 0.82
CA ILE A 177 1.32 -8.20 2.16
C ILE A 177 0.59 -9.54 2.14
N ASP A 178 0.05 -9.99 1.00
CA ASP A 178 -0.62 -11.29 0.93
C ASP A 178 0.40 -12.42 0.94
N THR A 179 1.51 -12.23 0.24
CA THR A 179 2.56 -13.23 0.11
C THR A 179 3.74 -12.98 1.06
N GLY A 180 3.93 -11.76 1.53
CA GLY A 180 5.15 -11.36 2.22
C GLY A 180 6.38 -11.22 1.31
N ILE A 181 6.22 -11.33 -0.01
CA ILE A 181 7.31 -11.15 -0.99
C ILE A 181 7.66 -9.67 -1.11
N SER A 182 8.95 -9.37 -1.08
CA SER A 182 9.50 -8.03 -1.19
C SER A 182 10.13 -7.81 -2.56
N PHE A 183 9.92 -6.61 -3.12
CA PHE A 183 10.38 -6.21 -4.42
C PHE A 183 11.20 -4.92 -4.30
N TYR A 184 12.34 -4.89 -4.99
CA TYR A 184 13.25 -3.73 -4.99
C TYR A 184 13.49 -3.29 -6.42
N LYS A 185 13.43 -1.98 -6.64
CA LYS A 185 13.68 -1.36 -7.93
C LYS A 185 15.14 -1.52 -8.33
N SER A 186 15.41 -2.19 -9.45
CA SER A 186 16.71 -2.07 -10.14
C SER A 186 16.76 -0.75 -10.88
N PHE A 187 17.95 -0.17 -10.98
CA PHE A 187 18.21 0.98 -11.85
C PHE A 187 18.23 0.55 -13.32
N ASN A 188 18.16 1.48 -14.26
CA ASN A 188 18.41 1.19 -15.67
C ASN A 188 19.76 0.49 -15.87
N ARG A 189 19.84 -0.37 -16.89
CA ARG A 189 21.09 -1.08 -17.22
C ARG A 189 22.20 -0.08 -17.49
N ILE A 190 23.37 -0.34 -16.92
CA ILE A 190 24.49 0.62 -16.94
C ILE A 190 24.89 0.99 -18.36
N GLU A 191 24.93 0.03 -19.26
CA GLU A 191 25.29 0.24 -20.67
C GLU A 191 24.27 1.08 -21.44
N SER A 192 23.04 1.23 -20.92
CA SER A 192 22.01 2.09 -21.51
C SER A 192 22.04 3.53 -21.00
N LEU A 193 22.89 3.82 -20.01
CA LEU A 193 23.00 5.14 -19.40
C LEU A 193 23.94 6.06 -20.17
N THR A 194 23.56 7.33 -20.23
CA THR A 194 24.43 8.43 -20.64
C THR A 194 24.88 9.26 -19.43
N LYS A 195 25.89 10.12 -19.62
CA LYS A 195 26.28 11.10 -18.59
C LYS A 195 25.16 12.07 -18.22
N GLN A 196 24.26 12.36 -19.16
CA GLN A 196 23.11 13.24 -18.91
C GLN A 196 22.08 12.53 -18.03
N ASP A 197 21.83 11.24 -18.26
CA ASP A 197 20.92 10.45 -17.43
C ASP A 197 21.41 10.42 -15.98
N LEU A 198 22.71 10.17 -15.77
CA LEU A 198 23.31 10.20 -14.43
C LEU A 198 23.17 11.56 -13.72
N ALA A 199 23.18 12.67 -14.46
CA ALA A 199 23.03 14.01 -13.88
C ALA A 199 21.57 14.34 -13.54
N GLN A 200 20.61 13.71 -14.20
CA GLN A 200 19.18 13.87 -13.93
C GLN A 200 18.69 12.92 -12.83
N GLU A 201 19.43 11.85 -12.61
CA GLU A 201 19.10 10.83 -11.63
C GLU A 201 19.32 11.31 -10.21
N ASN A 202 18.36 10.98 -9.34
CA ASN A 202 18.46 11.33 -7.94
C ASN A 202 19.34 10.29 -7.24
N LEU A 203 20.65 10.53 -7.27
CA LEU A 203 21.65 9.73 -6.58
C LEU A 203 21.56 9.82 -5.04
N ASN A 204 20.50 10.39 -4.45
CA ASN A 204 20.20 10.33 -3.01
C ASN A 204 19.09 9.30 -2.73
N LYS A 205 19.23 8.11 -3.28
CA LYS A 205 18.26 7.02 -3.22
C LYS A 205 19.01 5.69 -3.25
N HIS A 206 18.38 4.59 -2.86
CA HIS A 206 19.03 3.28 -3.01
C HIS A 206 19.33 2.99 -4.49
N LEU A 207 20.55 2.57 -4.81
CA LEU A 207 21.00 2.29 -6.18
C LEU A 207 21.25 0.78 -6.32
N MET A 208 20.40 0.12 -7.10
CA MET A 208 20.52 -1.31 -7.44
C MET A 208 20.95 -1.42 -8.90
N LEU A 209 22.25 -1.29 -9.16
CA LEU A 209 22.83 -1.19 -10.49
C LEU A 209 22.97 -2.58 -11.12
N TYR A 210 22.83 -2.67 -12.44
CA TYR A 210 23.13 -3.92 -13.13
C TYR A 210 23.52 -3.79 -14.59
N THR A 211 24.13 -4.85 -15.11
CA THR A 211 24.50 -5.03 -16.52
C THR A 211 24.40 -6.52 -16.90
N HIS A 212 24.48 -6.84 -18.18
CA HIS A 212 24.65 -8.21 -18.64
C HIS A 212 26.14 -8.60 -18.65
N GLU A 213 26.46 -9.88 -18.45
CA GLU A 213 27.83 -10.39 -18.46
C GLU A 213 28.60 -10.01 -19.73
N SER A 214 27.95 -10.06 -20.89
CA SER A 214 28.56 -9.71 -22.18
C SER A 214 29.06 -8.27 -22.26
N MET A 215 28.51 -7.37 -21.43
CA MET A 215 28.86 -5.94 -21.39
C MET A 215 29.86 -5.61 -20.27
N LEU A 216 30.19 -6.55 -19.39
CA LEU A 216 30.97 -6.31 -18.18
C LEU A 216 32.41 -5.84 -18.47
N LEU A 217 33.01 -6.38 -19.53
CA LEU A 217 34.39 -6.06 -19.93
C LEU A 217 34.47 -4.88 -20.91
N GLU A 218 33.33 -4.29 -21.28
CA GLU A 218 33.34 -3.08 -22.08
C GLU A 218 33.82 -1.88 -21.26
N LYS A 219 34.82 -1.15 -21.78
CA LYS A 219 35.38 0.03 -21.11
C LYS A 219 34.32 1.09 -20.77
N GLN A 220 33.28 1.22 -21.59
CA GLN A 220 32.19 2.15 -21.32
C GLN A 220 31.46 1.77 -20.04
N THR A 221 31.03 0.51 -19.88
CA THR A 221 30.37 -0.01 -18.68
C THR A 221 31.24 0.18 -17.45
N GLN A 222 32.53 -0.18 -17.54
CA GLN A 222 33.48 -0.06 -16.43
C GLN A 222 33.68 1.40 -15.99
N ASN A 223 33.85 2.33 -16.95
CA ASN A 223 33.99 3.75 -16.67
C ASN A 223 32.73 4.35 -16.03
N PHE A 224 31.53 3.89 -16.44
CA PHE A 224 30.29 4.36 -15.82
C PHE A 224 30.14 3.87 -14.39
N LEU A 225 30.47 2.60 -14.11
CA LEU A 225 30.50 2.08 -12.75
C LEU A 225 31.44 2.88 -11.86
N ASP A 226 32.68 3.09 -12.30
CA ASP A 226 33.68 3.89 -11.59
C ASP A 226 33.18 5.31 -11.29
N CYS A 227 32.56 5.95 -12.27
CA CYS A 227 31.96 7.28 -12.13
C CYS A 227 30.85 7.31 -11.07
N ILE A 228 29.92 6.35 -11.09
CA ILE A 228 28.81 6.28 -10.13
C ILE A 228 29.34 6.05 -8.72
N TYR A 229 30.22 5.06 -8.53
CA TYR A 229 30.82 4.77 -7.22
C TYR A 229 31.62 5.95 -6.68
N THR A 230 32.41 6.61 -7.53
CA THR A 230 33.17 7.81 -7.13
C THR A 230 32.26 8.94 -6.65
N GLN A 231 31.17 9.21 -7.35
CA GLN A 231 30.22 10.27 -6.99
C GLN A 231 29.41 9.95 -5.73
N THR A 232 29.18 8.66 -5.43
CA THR A 232 28.29 8.22 -4.35
C THR A 232 29.01 7.73 -3.10
N LYS A 233 30.34 7.72 -3.10
CA LYS A 233 31.18 7.19 -2.01
C LYS A 233 30.86 7.74 -0.61
N ASP A 234 30.42 8.99 -0.52
CA ASP A 234 30.16 9.67 0.76
C ASP A 234 28.68 9.57 1.19
N THR A 235 27.78 9.20 0.28
CA THR A 235 26.32 9.17 0.52
C THR A 235 25.77 7.75 0.62
N HIS A 236 26.49 6.76 0.09
CA HIS A 236 26.08 5.36 -0.03
C HIS A 236 26.99 4.43 0.76
N VAL A 237 26.43 3.30 1.19
CA VAL A 237 27.19 2.14 1.68
C VAL A 237 26.97 0.99 0.73
N SER A 238 28.03 0.29 0.38
CA SER A 238 27.94 -0.95 -0.39
C SER A 238 27.36 -2.07 0.47
N ASN A 239 26.30 -2.72 0.00
CA ASN A 239 25.69 -3.86 0.68
C ASN A 239 24.89 -4.72 -0.30
N PHE A 240 24.49 -5.91 0.12
CA PHE A 240 23.52 -6.72 -0.62
C PHE A 240 22.09 -6.18 -0.41
N PRO A 241 21.18 -6.35 -1.39
CA PRO A 241 19.86 -5.74 -1.35
C PRO A 241 18.98 -6.18 -0.16
N GLU A 242 19.17 -7.40 0.35
CA GLU A 242 18.33 -7.97 1.42
C GLU A 242 18.32 -7.15 2.71
N VAL A 243 19.35 -6.35 2.98
CA VAL A 243 19.36 -5.50 4.18
C VAL A 243 18.30 -4.39 4.13
N LEU A 244 17.75 -4.08 2.95
CA LEU A 244 16.63 -3.17 2.80
C LEU A 244 15.34 -3.73 3.38
N HIS A 245 15.19 -5.06 3.41
CA HIS A 245 14.04 -5.71 4.01
C HIS A 245 13.88 -5.27 5.47
N ASP A 246 14.96 -5.39 6.24
CA ASP A 246 14.98 -5.06 7.66
C ASP A 246 14.82 -3.57 7.95
N ARG A 247 15.20 -2.71 6.99
CA ARG A 247 15.24 -1.25 7.16
C ARG A 247 13.95 -0.55 6.73
N GLU A 248 13.39 -0.91 5.57
CA GLU A 248 12.29 -0.17 4.95
C GLU A 248 10.99 -0.97 4.87
N LEU A 249 11.04 -2.30 4.82
CA LEU A 249 9.87 -3.15 4.58
C LEU A 249 9.42 -3.96 5.79
N LYS A 250 10.23 -4.03 6.84
CA LYS A 250 9.97 -4.83 8.05
C LYS A 250 8.66 -4.49 8.75
N SER A 251 8.25 -3.22 8.75
CA SER A 251 7.01 -2.78 9.39
C SER A 251 5.74 -3.23 8.66
N PHE A 252 5.85 -3.70 7.41
CA PHE A 252 4.73 -4.23 6.65
C PHE A 252 4.58 -5.73 6.90
N THR A 253 3.54 -6.07 7.67
CA THR A 253 3.15 -7.43 8.02
C THR A 253 2.05 -7.93 7.08
N THR A 254 1.85 -9.25 7.05
CA THR A 254 0.77 -9.91 6.28
C THR A 254 -0.59 -9.81 6.98
N ASP A 255 -0.78 -8.80 7.83
CA ASP A 255 -1.97 -8.70 8.68
C ASP A 255 -3.17 -8.17 7.87
N SER A 256 -4.24 -8.94 7.83
CA SER A 256 -5.54 -8.47 7.35
C SER A 256 -6.28 -7.66 8.43
N ILE A 257 -7.27 -6.88 8.02
CA ILE A 257 -8.01 -5.97 8.90
C ILE A 257 -8.66 -6.70 10.09
N LYS A 258 -8.26 -6.30 11.30
CA LYS A 258 -8.80 -6.84 12.56
C LYS A 258 -10.10 -6.17 12.98
N SER A 259 -10.14 -4.84 12.94
CA SER A 259 -11.31 -4.07 13.35
C SER A 259 -11.38 -2.74 12.60
N PHE A 260 -12.61 -2.25 12.43
CA PHE A 260 -12.88 -0.95 11.82
C PHE A 260 -13.42 0.03 12.86
N PHE A 261 -12.79 1.18 12.99
CA PHE A 261 -13.20 2.26 13.88
C PHE A 261 -13.62 3.47 13.05
N ASP A 262 -14.90 3.83 13.15
CA ASP A 262 -15.40 5.08 12.58
C ASP A 262 -15.32 6.16 13.66
N VAL A 263 -14.38 7.07 13.47
CA VAL A 263 -13.88 7.99 14.50
C VAL A 263 -14.44 9.38 14.26
N TYR A 264 -15.22 9.86 15.22
CA TYR A 264 -15.66 11.23 15.29
C TYR A 264 -14.60 12.10 15.99
N ILE A 265 -14.18 13.16 15.30
CA ILE A 265 -13.35 14.22 15.85
C ILE A 265 -14.29 15.36 16.28
N PRO A 266 -14.42 15.69 17.58
CA PRO A 266 -15.49 16.58 18.06
C PRO A 266 -15.30 18.08 17.74
N ILE A 267 -14.67 18.40 16.62
CA ILE A 267 -14.54 19.75 16.09
C ILE A 267 -15.71 20.06 15.16
N THR A 268 -16.38 21.19 15.36
CA THR A 268 -17.47 21.69 14.48
C THR A 268 -17.06 22.95 13.73
N SER A 269 -15.98 23.61 14.12
CA SER A 269 -15.40 24.75 13.38
C SER A 269 -14.88 24.30 12.01
N CYS A 270 -15.10 25.14 11.00
CA CYS A 270 -14.64 24.89 9.63
C CYS A 270 -14.13 26.19 9.01
N ASN A 271 -13.15 26.08 8.12
CA ASN A 271 -12.57 27.21 7.37
C ASN A 271 -13.20 27.41 5.98
N LEU A 272 -14.27 26.67 5.67
CA LEU A 272 -15.14 26.82 4.50
C LEU A 272 -16.59 27.07 4.96
N LYS A 273 -17.41 27.68 4.10
CA LYS A 273 -18.81 28.02 4.38
C LYS A 273 -19.77 27.48 3.32
N CYS A 274 -19.78 26.16 3.12
CA CYS A 274 -20.60 25.49 2.11
C CYS A 274 -22.10 25.63 2.42
N THR A 275 -22.90 26.12 1.47
CA THR A 275 -24.36 26.39 1.65
C THR A 275 -25.17 25.16 2.08
N TYR A 276 -24.84 23.98 1.55
CA TYR A 276 -25.53 22.72 1.84
C TYR A 276 -25.14 22.08 3.19
N CYS A 277 -24.12 22.59 3.90
CA CYS A 277 -23.56 21.94 5.07
C CYS A 277 -24.36 22.27 6.34
N TYR A 278 -24.61 21.27 7.19
CA TYR A 278 -25.32 21.46 8.46
C TYR A 278 -24.57 22.39 9.43
N ILE A 279 -23.24 22.44 9.40
CA ILE A 279 -22.43 23.40 10.18
C ILE A 279 -22.85 24.84 9.83
N THR A 280 -23.12 25.08 8.55
CA THR A 280 -23.58 26.37 8.04
C THR A 280 -24.97 26.71 8.52
N GLN A 281 -25.88 25.77 8.31
CA GLN A 281 -27.29 25.92 8.62
C GLN A 281 -27.53 26.13 10.11
N GLN A 282 -26.67 25.54 10.95
CA GLN A 282 -26.75 25.63 12.42
C GLN A 282 -25.78 26.67 13.02
N ASN A 283 -25.06 27.42 12.20
CA ASN A 283 -24.12 28.47 12.62
C ASN A 283 -23.00 28.00 13.59
N LEU A 284 -22.53 26.75 13.46
CA LEU A 284 -21.64 26.09 14.42
C LEU A 284 -20.15 26.50 14.28
N TRP A 285 -19.81 27.35 13.32
CA TRP A 285 -18.44 27.76 13.00
C TRP A 285 -17.71 28.44 14.14
N PHE A 286 -18.45 29.16 14.97
CA PHE A 286 -17.92 29.97 16.07
C PHE A 286 -17.52 29.13 17.28
N ASN A 287 -17.87 27.84 17.28
CA ASN A 287 -17.49 26.95 18.36
C ASN A 287 -15.96 26.87 18.44
N LYS A 288 -15.44 26.98 19.66
CA LYS A 288 -14.02 26.74 19.90
C LYS A 288 -13.71 25.26 19.64
N PRO A 289 -12.49 24.93 19.16
CA PRO A 289 -12.05 23.55 19.14
C PRO A 289 -12.22 22.91 20.53
N PRO A 290 -12.78 21.70 20.61
CA PRO A 290 -12.96 21.02 21.89
C PRO A 290 -11.60 20.74 22.53
N LYS A 291 -11.59 20.57 23.86
CA LYS A 291 -10.43 20.00 24.54
C LYS A 291 -10.50 18.47 24.45
N PHE A 292 -9.41 17.81 24.09
CA PHE A 292 -9.33 16.36 24.19
C PHE A 292 -8.90 15.98 25.60
N GLU A 293 -9.59 14.99 26.19
CA GLU A 293 -9.36 14.55 27.56
C GLU A 293 -8.04 13.79 27.73
N TYR A 294 -7.58 13.12 26.67
CA TYR A 294 -6.42 12.24 26.68
C TYR A 294 -5.33 12.73 25.74
N SER A 295 -4.08 12.47 26.12
CA SER A 295 -2.91 12.80 25.28
C SER A 295 -2.77 11.83 24.10
N PRO A 296 -2.09 12.22 23.01
CA PRO A 296 -1.83 11.32 21.87
C PRO A 296 -1.12 10.02 22.27
N VAL A 297 -0.17 10.09 23.22
CA VAL A 297 0.57 8.92 23.73
C VAL A 297 -0.36 7.96 24.47
N HIS A 298 -1.27 8.49 25.29
CA HIS A 298 -2.26 7.67 25.99
C HIS A 298 -3.23 7.01 25.00
N ILE A 299 -3.72 7.78 24.03
CA ILE A 299 -4.59 7.28 22.97
C ILE A 299 -3.92 6.14 22.20
N ALA A 300 -2.65 6.29 21.79
CA ALA A 300 -1.92 5.23 21.09
C ALA A 300 -1.83 3.94 21.90
N ARG A 301 -1.49 4.02 23.20
CA ARG A 301 -1.45 2.84 24.07
C ARG A 301 -2.81 2.16 24.20
N CYS A 302 -3.89 2.94 24.32
CA CYS A 302 -5.25 2.40 24.32
C CYS A 302 -5.65 1.78 22.98
N LEU A 303 -5.02 2.19 21.88
CA LEU A 303 -5.31 1.70 20.55
C LEU A 303 -4.22 0.76 20.04
N SER A 304 -3.32 0.25 20.88
CA SER A 304 -2.21 -0.58 20.40
C SER A 304 -2.69 -1.87 19.72
N LYS A 305 -1.91 -2.35 18.74
CA LYS A 305 -2.18 -3.63 18.07
C LYS A 305 -2.35 -4.78 19.05
N GLU A 306 -1.52 -4.82 20.10
CA GLU A 306 -1.60 -5.83 21.16
C GLU A 306 -2.98 -5.83 21.83
N ARG A 307 -3.47 -4.65 22.23
CA ARG A 307 -4.77 -4.53 22.90
C ARG A 307 -5.94 -4.80 21.96
N LEU A 308 -5.85 -4.34 20.71
CA LEU A 308 -6.91 -4.51 19.72
C LEU A 308 -6.88 -5.91 19.05
N GLY A 309 -5.84 -6.70 19.31
CA GLY A 309 -5.66 -8.04 18.78
C GLY A 309 -5.30 -8.09 17.29
N GLY A 310 -4.71 -7.02 16.75
CA GLY A 310 -4.26 -6.94 15.36
C GLY A 310 -4.35 -5.55 14.74
N THR A 311 -4.10 -5.48 13.43
CA THR A 311 -4.06 -4.22 12.66
C THR A 311 -5.48 -3.72 12.34
N CYS A 312 -5.82 -2.51 12.79
CA CYS A 312 -7.12 -1.88 12.59
C CYS A 312 -7.11 -0.75 11.54
N LEU A 313 -8.32 -0.40 11.08
CA LEU A 313 -8.60 0.75 10.22
C LEU A 313 -9.32 1.83 11.02
N PHE A 314 -8.77 3.05 11.06
CA PHE A 314 -9.38 4.21 11.69
C PHE A 314 -9.84 5.22 10.64
N ASN A 315 -11.14 5.47 10.53
CA ASN A 315 -11.69 6.51 9.68
C ASN A 315 -12.01 7.76 10.51
N MET A 316 -11.18 8.79 10.43
CA MET A 316 -11.31 10.02 11.20
C MET A 316 -12.08 11.09 10.43
N CYS A 317 -13.18 11.56 11.02
CA CYS A 317 -14.03 12.60 10.45
C CYS A 317 -14.45 13.61 11.51
N GLY A 318 -14.15 14.89 11.28
CA GLY A 318 -14.66 16.00 12.07
C GLY A 318 -16.12 16.30 11.76
N GLY A 319 -16.79 16.99 12.69
CA GLY A 319 -18.04 17.66 12.37
C GLY A 319 -17.82 18.82 11.38
N GLY A 320 -16.75 19.59 11.60
CA GLY A 320 -16.17 20.60 10.71
C GLY A 320 -14.88 20.10 10.05
N GLU A 321 -13.87 20.98 9.91
CA GLU A 321 -12.61 20.60 9.25
C GLU A 321 -11.72 19.76 10.19
N THR A 322 -11.55 18.48 9.88
CA THR A 322 -10.80 17.52 10.69
C THR A 322 -9.38 17.98 11.03
N LEU A 323 -8.64 18.52 10.04
CA LEU A 323 -7.24 18.93 10.24
C LEU A 323 -7.09 20.28 10.96
N LEU A 324 -8.19 20.93 11.31
CA LEU A 324 -8.17 22.22 11.99
C LEU A 324 -7.81 22.07 13.47
N HIS A 325 -8.17 20.95 14.10
CA HIS A 325 -7.91 20.71 15.52
C HIS A 325 -6.39 20.71 15.81
N PRO A 326 -5.90 21.42 16.85
CA PRO A 326 -4.46 21.59 17.09
C PRO A 326 -3.67 20.29 17.20
N HIS A 327 -4.22 19.30 17.92
CA HIS A 327 -3.55 18.02 18.26
C HIS A 327 -3.86 16.86 17.32
N ILE A 328 -4.62 17.06 16.24
CA ILE A 328 -5.07 15.95 15.39
C ILE A 328 -3.89 15.26 14.68
N ILE A 329 -2.88 16.02 14.24
CA ILE A 329 -1.69 15.46 13.59
C ILE A 329 -0.94 14.54 14.55
N ASP A 330 -0.78 14.96 15.81
CA ASP A 330 -0.08 14.17 16.83
C ASP A 330 -0.81 12.83 17.07
N ILE A 331 -2.15 12.84 17.04
CA ILE A 331 -2.97 11.62 17.21
C ILE A 331 -2.89 10.73 15.98
N ILE A 332 -2.97 11.29 14.77
CA ILE A 332 -2.79 10.55 13.52
C ILE A 332 -1.43 9.83 13.54
N GLN A 333 -0.37 10.57 13.88
CA GLN A 333 0.98 10.01 13.98
C GLN A 333 1.05 8.91 15.05
N ALA A 334 0.47 9.14 16.23
CA ALA A 334 0.47 8.16 17.31
C ALA A 334 -0.24 6.84 16.91
N VAL A 335 -1.38 6.93 16.20
CA VAL A 335 -2.10 5.75 15.69
C VAL A 335 -1.34 5.04 14.56
N LEU A 336 -0.70 5.79 13.66
CA LEU A 336 0.13 5.23 12.57
C LEU A 336 1.39 4.52 13.10
N ASN A 337 1.99 5.03 14.18
CA ASN A 337 3.16 4.45 14.84
C ASN A 337 2.85 3.09 15.51
N GLU A 338 1.61 2.88 15.95
CA GLU A 338 1.13 1.55 16.38
C GLU A 338 0.99 0.58 15.19
N GLY A 339 1.16 1.06 13.95
CA GLY A 339 1.14 0.26 12.72
C GLY A 339 -0.26 0.09 12.12
N HIS A 340 -1.21 0.93 12.50
CA HIS A 340 -2.58 0.94 11.96
C HIS A 340 -2.70 1.70 10.63
N TYR A 341 -3.84 1.53 9.98
CA TYR A 341 -4.23 2.29 8.79
C TYR A 341 -5.19 3.41 9.17
N VAL A 342 -5.02 4.59 8.59
CA VAL A 342 -5.81 5.78 8.92
C VAL A 342 -6.37 6.42 7.66
N TRP A 343 -7.67 6.68 7.66
CA TRP A 343 -8.34 7.54 6.69
C TRP A 343 -8.74 8.86 7.34
N ILE A 344 -8.54 9.97 6.65
CA ILE A 344 -8.91 11.31 7.13
C ILE A 344 -9.89 11.93 6.16
N VAL A 345 -11.08 12.29 6.63
CA VAL A 345 -12.01 13.13 5.87
C VAL A 345 -11.60 14.59 6.04
N THR A 346 -11.43 15.34 4.95
CA THR A 346 -10.94 16.72 5.02
C THR A 346 -11.38 17.50 3.79
N ASN A 347 -11.53 18.81 3.94
CA ASN A 347 -11.84 19.73 2.85
C ASN A 347 -10.62 20.06 1.96
N GLY A 348 -9.42 19.59 2.29
CA GLY A 348 -8.26 19.69 1.39
C GLY A 348 -7.52 21.03 1.38
N THR A 349 -7.85 21.99 2.25
CA THR A 349 -7.38 23.38 2.07
C THR A 349 -6.27 23.85 3.01
N LEU A 350 -5.93 23.07 4.06
CA LEU A 350 -4.95 23.48 5.08
C LEU A 350 -3.52 23.03 4.74
N THR A 351 -2.87 23.64 3.73
CA THR A 351 -1.53 23.25 3.24
C THR A 351 -0.48 23.10 4.33
N SER A 352 -0.47 23.95 5.36
CA SER A 352 0.50 23.83 6.47
C SER A 352 0.33 22.54 7.28
N ARG A 353 -0.87 21.96 7.33
CA ARG A 353 -1.15 20.66 7.97
C ARG A 353 -0.65 19.50 7.11
N TYR A 354 -0.86 19.54 5.80
CA TYR A 354 -0.31 18.53 4.88
C TYR A 354 1.22 18.54 4.88
N LYS A 355 1.86 19.71 4.88
CA LYS A 355 3.32 19.81 5.01
C LYS A 355 3.86 19.20 6.29
N LYS A 356 3.11 19.23 7.40
CA LYS A 356 3.47 18.54 8.65
C LYS A 356 3.28 17.02 8.53
N LEU A 357 2.20 16.56 7.89
CA LEU A 357 2.01 15.13 7.62
C LEU A 357 3.05 14.58 6.64
N ALA A 358 3.54 15.40 5.72
CA ALA A 358 4.55 15.03 4.75
C ALA A 358 5.92 14.69 5.37
N THR A 359 6.16 15.07 6.63
CA THR A 359 7.40 14.73 7.34
C THR A 359 7.32 13.39 8.08
N LEU A 360 6.19 12.68 7.99
CA LEU A 360 6.06 11.35 8.57
C LEU A 360 6.98 10.36 7.84
N GLN A 361 7.31 9.26 8.52
CA GLN A 361 8.09 8.18 7.93
C GLN A 361 7.29 7.54 6.76
N LYS A 362 8.02 7.07 5.73
CA LYS A 362 7.42 6.48 4.51
C LYS A 362 6.35 5.43 4.83
N ASP A 363 6.63 4.56 5.80
CA ASP A 363 5.74 3.47 6.13
C ASP A 363 4.37 3.95 6.66
N SER A 364 4.39 5.04 7.44
CA SER A 364 3.21 5.73 7.96
C SER A 364 2.45 6.41 6.83
N LEU A 365 3.14 7.00 5.86
CA LEU A 365 2.52 7.61 4.68
C LEU A 365 1.79 6.56 3.82
N TYR A 366 2.35 5.36 3.66
CA TYR A 366 1.70 4.30 2.88
C TYR A 366 0.44 3.75 3.54
N ARG A 367 0.34 3.82 4.88
CA ARG A 367 -0.84 3.45 5.67
C ARG A 367 -1.82 4.62 5.90
N LEU A 368 -1.51 5.80 5.37
CA LEU A 368 -2.33 7.00 5.48
C LEU A 368 -3.14 7.24 4.19
N ALA A 369 -4.42 7.52 4.36
CA ALA A 369 -5.32 7.91 3.29
C ALA A 369 -6.14 9.14 3.61
N PHE A 370 -6.60 9.83 2.56
CA PHE A 370 -7.46 11.00 2.67
C PHE A 370 -8.73 10.84 1.83
N LYS A 371 -9.89 11.19 2.41
CA LYS A 371 -11.13 11.46 1.67
C LYS A 371 -11.23 12.96 1.50
N PHE A 372 -10.74 13.47 0.39
CA PHE A 372 -10.80 14.86 0.04
C PHE A 372 -12.21 15.23 -0.40
N SER A 373 -12.91 15.97 0.45
CA SER A 373 -14.26 16.48 0.20
C SER A 373 -14.16 17.64 -0.79
N PHE A 374 -14.56 17.38 -2.03
CA PHE A 374 -14.40 18.32 -3.14
C PHE A 374 -15.58 19.30 -3.18
N HIS A 375 -15.54 20.27 -2.27
CA HIS A 375 -16.54 21.33 -2.12
C HIS A 375 -16.46 22.36 -3.28
N TYR A 376 -16.71 21.91 -4.51
CA TYR A 376 -16.36 22.61 -5.75
C TYR A 376 -16.74 24.10 -5.78
N LEU A 377 -18.02 24.42 -5.57
CA LEU A 377 -18.52 25.78 -5.63
C LEU A 377 -17.88 26.68 -4.57
N GLU A 378 -17.68 26.16 -3.36
CA GLU A 378 -17.05 26.91 -2.27
C GLU A 378 -15.55 27.11 -2.50
N LEU A 379 -14.85 26.10 -3.04
CA LEU A 379 -13.46 26.21 -3.44
C LEU A 379 -13.29 27.21 -4.60
N LYS A 380 -14.22 27.24 -5.55
CA LYS A 380 -14.26 28.22 -6.65
C LYS A 380 -14.49 29.63 -6.11
N ARG A 381 -15.52 29.82 -5.27
CA ARG A 381 -15.85 31.12 -4.63
C ARG A 381 -14.68 31.68 -3.80
N THR A 382 -13.97 30.81 -3.08
CA THR A 382 -12.84 31.19 -2.23
C THR A 382 -11.48 31.17 -2.94
N LYS A 383 -11.45 30.88 -4.26
CA LYS A 383 -10.24 30.79 -5.08
C LYS A 383 -9.20 29.77 -4.56
N LYS A 384 -9.66 28.64 -4.03
CA LYS A 384 -8.84 27.58 -3.41
C LYS A 384 -8.78 26.27 -4.21
N LEU A 385 -9.32 26.23 -5.43
CA LEU A 385 -9.30 25.03 -6.28
C LEU A 385 -7.88 24.48 -6.49
N MET A 386 -6.92 25.34 -6.85
CA MET A 386 -5.54 24.88 -7.06
C MET A 386 -4.84 24.49 -5.76
N ASN A 387 -5.07 25.22 -4.65
CA ASN A 387 -4.57 24.79 -3.34
C ASN A 387 -5.05 23.38 -2.94
N PHE A 388 -6.31 23.06 -3.26
CA PHE A 388 -6.85 21.72 -3.06
C PHE A 388 -6.12 20.69 -3.93
N VAL A 389 -5.94 20.98 -5.22
CA VAL A 389 -5.20 20.11 -6.16
C VAL A 389 -3.77 19.86 -5.67
N ASP A 390 -3.07 20.92 -5.28
CA ASP A 390 -1.67 20.83 -4.85
C ASP A 390 -1.54 19.97 -3.58
N ASN A 391 -2.47 20.09 -2.63
CA ASN A 391 -2.47 19.26 -1.43
C ASN A 391 -2.81 17.79 -1.72
N VAL A 392 -3.70 17.50 -2.67
CA VAL A 392 -4.00 16.12 -3.12
C VAL A 392 -2.74 15.50 -3.74
N LYS A 393 -2.12 16.22 -4.70
CA LYS A 393 -0.91 15.75 -5.39
C LYS A 393 0.28 15.57 -4.45
N LEU A 394 0.48 16.51 -3.52
CA LEU A 394 1.53 16.39 -2.49
C LEU A 394 1.42 15.07 -1.74
N MET A 395 0.22 14.69 -1.27
CA MET A 395 0.06 13.45 -0.52
C MET A 395 0.17 12.22 -1.43
N GLN A 396 -0.33 12.29 -2.67
CA GLN A 396 -0.17 11.22 -3.65
C GLN A 396 1.31 10.93 -3.96
N ASP A 397 2.11 11.97 -4.25
CA ASP A 397 3.52 11.86 -4.61
C ASP A 397 4.38 11.29 -3.46
N LEU A 398 3.90 11.45 -2.22
CA LEU A 398 4.50 10.87 -1.01
C LEU A 398 4.08 9.41 -0.75
N GLY A 399 3.21 8.85 -1.60
CA GLY A 399 2.74 7.47 -1.51
C GLY A 399 1.50 7.28 -0.64
N CYS A 400 0.83 8.34 -0.20
CA CYS A 400 -0.46 8.22 0.47
C CYS A 400 -1.55 7.81 -0.51
N SER A 401 -2.54 7.07 -0.01
CA SER A 401 -3.76 6.82 -0.75
C SER A 401 -4.72 8.00 -0.64
N PHE A 402 -5.66 8.13 -1.56
CA PHE A 402 -6.70 9.14 -1.46
C PHE A 402 -7.99 8.74 -2.15
N SER A 403 -9.04 9.52 -1.90
CA SER A 403 -10.23 9.61 -2.73
C SER A 403 -10.65 11.06 -2.83
N VAL A 404 -11.14 11.47 -4.00
CA VAL A 404 -11.83 12.76 -4.18
C VAL A 404 -13.33 12.47 -4.18
N GLU A 405 -14.08 13.05 -3.24
CA GLU A 405 -15.49 12.74 -3.01
C GLU A 405 -16.36 14.01 -3.08
N ILE A 406 -17.50 13.92 -3.75
CA ILE A 406 -18.50 14.99 -3.82
C ILE A 406 -19.78 14.54 -3.11
N THR A 407 -20.27 15.39 -2.21
CA THR A 407 -21.65 15.33 -1.72
C THR A 407 -22.56 15.99 -2.75
N PRO A 408 -23.36 15.20 -3.50
CA PRO A 408 -24.24 15.75 -4.52
C PRO A 408 -25.31 16.64 -3.89
N HIS A 409 -25.58 17.78 -4.52
CA HIS A 409 -26.68 18.68 -4.20
C HIS A 409 -27.09 19.42 -5.48
N ASP A 410 -28.32 19.93 -5.52
CA ASP A 410 -28.94 20.36 -6.77
C ASP A 410 -28.20 21.54 -7.43
N ASP A 411 -27.59 22.45 -6.66
CA ASP A 411 -26.78 23.57 -7.20
C ASP A 411 -25.57 23.13 -8.03
N LEU A 412 -25.08 21.89 -7.86
CA LEU A 412 -23.94 21.37 -8.62
C LEU A 412 -24.33 20.86 -10.01
N VAL A 413 -25.61 20.66 -10.31
CA VAL A 413 -26.06 20.02 -11.54
C VAL A 413 -25.59 20.79 -12.78
N GLU A 414 -25.64 22.13 -12.74
CA GLU A 414 -25.17 23.01 -13.83
C GLU A 414 -23.65 22.98 -14.04
N TYR A 415 -22.88 22.46 -13.05
CA TYR A 415 -21.42 22.44 -13.06
C TYR A 415 -20.84 21.05 -13.32
N ILE A 416 -21.67 20.04 -13.60
CA ILE A 416 -21.22 18.64 -13.73
C ILE A 416 -20.10 18.49 -14.77
N ASP A 417 -20.26 19.09 -15.95
CA ASP A 417 -19.27 18.95 -17.02
C ASP A 417 -17.97 19.71 -16.70
N GLU A 418 -18.08 20.89 -16.08
CA GLU A 418 -16.92 21.65 -15.59
C GLU A 418 -16.13 20.83 -14.56
N ILE A 419 -16.83 20.24 -13.59
CA ILE A 419 -16.25 19.41 -12.52
C ILE A 419 -15.56 18.18 -13.11
N LYS A 420 -16.19 17.50 -14.08
CA LYS A 420 -15.60 16.32 -14.74
C LYS A 420 -14.32 16.69 -15.46
N ASN A 421 -14.33 17.76 -16.25
CA ASN A 421 -13.16 18.23 -16.99
C ASN A 421 -12.02 18.62 -16.05
N PHE A 422 -12.32 19.38 -14.99
CA PHE A 422 -11.37 19.75 -13.96
C PHE A 422 -10.76 18.50 -13.30
N SER A 423 -11.59 17.53 -12.93
CA SER A 423 -11.15 16.34 -12.21
C SER A 423 -10.30 15.40 -13.06
N LEU A 424 -10.68 15.17 -14.33
CA LEU A 424 -9.86 14.39 -15.26
C LEU A 424 -8.49 15.03 -15.47
N THR A 425 -8.45 16.36 -15.57
CA THR A 425 -7.20 17.11 -15.76
C THR A 425 -6.29 17.06 -14.55
N HIS A 426 -6.83 17.17 -13.34
CA HIS A 426 -6.02 17.35 -12.13
C HIS A 426 -5.85 16.08 -11.28
N PHE A 427 -6.79 15.15 -11.32
CA PHE A 427 -6.80 13.92 -10.51
C PHE A 427 -6.73 12.64 -11.35
N GLY A 428 -6.72 12.75 -12.68
CA GLY A 428 -6.66 11.63 -13.62
C GLY A 428 -7.92 10.76 -13.69
N ALA A 429 -8.93 11.05 -12.86
CA ALA A 429 -10.18 10.30 -12.79
C ALA A 429 -11.33 11.16 -12.22
N LEU A 430 -12.56 10.68 -12.39
CA LEU A 430 -13.75 11.35 -11.89
C LEU A 430 -13.92 11.17 -10.36
N PRO A 431 -14.41 12.18 -9.63
CA PRO A 431 -14.74 12.06 -8.21
C PRO A 431 -15.71 10.92 -7.94
N HIS A 432 -15.65 10.37 -6.73
CA HIS A 432 -16.73 9.54 -6.22
C HIS A 432 -17.89 10.41 -5.78
N ILE A 433 -19.10 9.98 -6.10
CA ILE A 433 -20.33 10.61 -5.66
C ILE A 433 -20.90 9.81 -4.48
N THR A 434 -21.25 10.49 -3.39
CA THR A 434 -21.95 9.89 -2.24
C THR A 434 -23.46 10.10 -2.38
N VAL A 435 -24.23 9.99 -1.30
CA VAL A 435 -25.66 10.31 -1.30
C VAL A 435 -25.91 11.27 -0.15
N ALA A 436 -26.39 12.46 -0.48
CA ALA A 436 -26.85 13.45 0.49
C ALA A 436 -28.19 12.99 1.08
N ARG A 437 -28.37 13.24 2.38
CA ARG A 437 -29.55 12.81 3.12
C ARG A 437 -30.20 13.99 3.81
N ASP A 438 -31.51 13.97 3.82
CA ASP A 438 -32.31 14.86 4.64
C ASP A 438 -32.43 14.26 6.05
N GLU A 439 -31.71 14.85 7.01
CA GLU A 439 -31.73 14.40 8.40
C GLU A 439 -33.05 14.75 9.11
N THR A 440 -33.95 15.54 8.51
CA THR A 440 -35.27 15.89 9.05
C THR A 440 -36.41 15.00 8.55
N ASN A 441 -36.21 14.31 7.42
CA ASN A 441 -37.24 13.55 6.74
C ASN A 441 -36.85 12.07 6.56
N ASN A 442 -36.83 11.31 7.67
CA ASN A 442 -36.54 9.87 7.69
C ASN A 442 -35.32 9.44 6.84
N LYS A 443 -34.31 10.32 6.73
CA LYS A 443 -33.09 10.08 5.94
C LYS A 443 -33.37 9.84 4.45
N ALA A 444 -34.39 10.50 3.89
CA ALA A 444 -34.65 10.55 2.45
C ALA A 444 -33.46 11.15 1.69
N ILE A 445 -33.41 10.97 0.36
CA ILE A 445 -32.38 11.60 -0.48
C ILE A 445 -32.64 13.11 -0.48
N LEU A 446 -31.61 13.91 -0.18
CA LEU A 446 -31.71 15.37 -0.18
C LEU A 446 -31.60 15.90 -1.62
N THR A 447 -32.74 16.04 -2.30
CA THR A 447 -32.84 16.54 -3.68
C THR A 447 -34.28 16.92 -4.04
N GLN A 448 -34.45 17.85 -4.98
CA GLN A 448 -35.74 18.13 -5.61
C GLN A 448 -36.14 17.13 -6.71
N TYR A 449 -35.20 16.32 -7.20
CA TYR A 449 -35.43 15.38 -8.29
C TYR A 449 -36.10 14.08 -7.80
N THR A 450 -36.76 13.37 -8.72
CA THR A 450 -37.16 11.98 -8.45
C THR A 450 -35.93 11.09 -8.24
N LYS A 451 -36.11 9.93 -7.60
CA LYS A 451 -35.00 8.99 -7.35
C LYS A 451 -34.34 8.54 -8.67
N GLU A 452 -35.14 8.33 -9.70
CA GLU A 452 -34.71 7.89 -11.03
C GLU A 452 -33.91 8.98 -11.75
N GLU A 453 -34.37 10.23 -11.69
CA GLU A 453 -33.64 11.38 -12.24
C GLU A 453 -32.34 11.65 -11.49
N TYR A 454 -32.38 11.66 -10.16
CA TYR A 454 -31.21 11.80 -9.31
C TYR A 454 -30.18 10.71 -9.62
N ALA A 455 -30.62 9.45 -9.74
CA ALA A 455 -29.75 8.35 -10.12
C ALA A 455 -29.13 8.57 -11.51
N ARG A 456 -29.90 9.03 -12.50
CA ARG A 456 -29.42 9.30 -13.86
C ARG A 456 -28.37 10.40 -13.91
N ILE A 457 -28.62 11.53 -13.25
CA ILE A 457 -27.72 12.69 -13.20
C ILE A 457 -26.35 12.28 -12.64
N TRP A 458 -26.35 11.68 -11.46
CA TRP A 458 -25.13 11.41 -10.71
C TRP A 458 -24.40 10.13 -11.15
N SER A 459 -25.09 9.18 -11.79
CA SER A 459 -24.44 7.99 -12.38
C SER A 459 -23.46 8.34 -13.49
N SER A 460 -23.55 9.54 -14.08
CA SER A 460 -22.63 10.03 -15.11
C SER A 460 -21.17 10.20 -14.63
N PHE A 461 -20.92 10.12 -13.32
CA PHE A 461 -19.57 10.06 -12.73
C PHE A 461 -19.00 8.64 -12.65
N ASN A 462 -19.77 7.61 -12.99
CA ASN A 462 -19.37 6.20 -12.90
C ASN A 462 -18.81 5.83 -11.52
N SER A 463 -19.45 6.32 -10.46
CA SER A 463 -19.01 6.12 -9.06
C SER A 463 -19.55 4.81 -8.50
N GLU A 464 -18.69 3.84 -8.21
CA GLU A 464 -19.09 2.59 -7.54
C GLU A 464 -19.61 2.84 -6.13
N LEU A 465 -19.06 3.85 -5.43
CA LEU A 465 -19.61 4.34 -4.17
C LEU A 465 -21.07 4.76 -4.30
N PHE A 466 -21.40 5.48 -5.37
CA PHE A 466 -22.75 6.00 -5.61
C PHE A 466 -23.72 4.85 -5.89
N LYS A 467 -23.36 3.99 -6.84
CA LYS A 467 -24.14 2.81 -7.23
C LYS A 467 -24.47 1.94 -6.02
N PHE A 468 -23.45 1.62 -5.21
CA PHE A 468 -23.64 0.80 -4.02
C PHE A 468 -24.47 1.50 -2.94
N LYS A 469 -24.22 2.80 -2.67
CA LYS A 469 -25.02 3.53 -1.68
C LYS A 469 -26.49 3.64 -2.09
N LEU A 470 -26.78 3.86 -3.37
CA LEU A 470 -28.15 3.87 -3.87
C LEU A 470 -28.82 2.51 -3.76
N SER A 471 -28.09 1.41 -4.02
CA SER A 471 -28.68 0.06 -3.95
C SER A 471 -29.09 -0.32 -2.53
N ILE A 472 -28.37 0.13 -1.50
CA ILE A 472 -28.71 -0.14 -0.10
C ILE A 472 -29.60 0.94 0.56
N PHE A 473 -29.92 2.02 -0.17
CA PHE A 473 -30.62 3.17 0.37
C PHE A 473 -32.05 2.80 0.81
N LEU A 474 -32.41 3.15 2.04
CA LEU A 474 -33.68 2.76 2.69
C LEU A 474 -33.97 1.24 2.69
N GLN A 475 -32.95 0.41 2.52
CA GLN A 475 -33.08 -1.03 2.68
C GLN A 475 -32.63 -1.47 4.08
N LYS A 476 -33.60 -1.70 4.96
CA LYS A 476 -33.37 -2.15 6.33
C LYS A 476 -32.60 -3.47 6.36
N ARG A 477 -31.63 -3.57 7.27
CA ARG A 477 -30.87 -4.79 7.52
C ARG A 477 -31.49 -5.56 8.68
N ASN A 478 -31.78 -6.83 8.44
CA ASN A 478 -32.37 -7.78 9.41
C ASN A 478 -31.43 -8.96 9.70
N GLU A 479 -30.32 -9.04 8.97
CA GLU A 479 -29.26 -10.02 9.11
C GLU A 479 -28.46 -9.78 10.41
N TYR A 480 -27.76 -10.80 10.87
CA TYR A 480 -26.95 -10.70 12.08
C TYR A 480 -25.71 -9.81 11.87
N CYS A 481 -25.74 -8.59 12.43
CA CYS A 481 -24.67 -7.60 12.36
C CYS A 481 -23.67 -7.72 13.52
N HIS A 482 -22.37 -7.81 13.19
CA HIS A 482 -21.28 -7.93 14.16
C HIS A 482 -20.69 -6.58 14.62
N ALA A 483 -21.34 -5.46 14.31
CA ALA A 483 -20.97 -4.15 14.84
C ALA A 483 -21.07 -4.17 16.37
N GLY A 484 -20.06 -3.65 17.07
CA GLY A 484 -19.82 -3.86 18.50
C GLY A 484 -18.81 -4.96 18.84
N LYS A 485 -18.39 -5.77 17.85
CA LYS A 485 -17.31 -6.75 18.01
C LYS A 485 -16.21 -6.60 16.95
N TRP A 486 -16.59 -6.30 15.71
CA TRP A 486 -15.65 -6.15 14.59
C TRP A 486 -15.51 -4.72 14.10
N SER A 487 -16.50 -3.90 14.41
CA SER A 487 -16.48 -2.48 14.09
C SER A 487 -17.15 -1.67 15.19
N TYR A 488 -16.74 -0.41 15.27
CA TYR A 488 -17.13 0.50 16.35
C TYR A 488 -17.23 1.92 15.84
N THR A 489 -17.97 2.75 16.57
CA THR A 489 -17.85 4.21 16.48
C THR A 489 -17.12 4.71 17.72
N ILE A 490 -16.23 5.69 17.59
CA ILE A 490 -15.48 6.28 18.71
C ILE A 490 -15.55 7.80 18.62
N ASN A 491 -15.80 8.48 19.75
CA ASN A 491 -15.49 9.89 19.90
C ASN A 491 -14.04 10.05 20.39
N MET A 492 -13.18 10.65 19.56
CA MET A 492 -11.76 10.78 19.86
C MET A 492 -11.48 11.77 21.01
N GLY A 493 -12.40 12.67 21.32
CA GLY A 493 -12.21 13.65 22.38
C GLY A 493 -12.25 13.06 23.79
N ASP A 494 -13.16 12.11 24.03
CA ASP A 494 -13.43 11.53 25.35
C ASP A 494 -13.23 10.00 25.40
N GLY A 495 -13.03 9.34 24.26
CA GLY A 495 -12.90 7.89 24.17
C GLY A 495 -14.22 7.12 24.26
N THR A 496 -15.37 7.78 24.17
CA THR A 496 -16.67 7.08 24.17
C THR A 496 -16.80 6.25 22.90
N MET A 497 -16.78 4.92 23.06
CA MET A 497 -16.95 3.93 22.01
C MET A 497 -18.36 3.34 22.05
N LYS A 498 -18.99 3.15 20.88
CA LYS A 498 -20.29 2.50 20.72
C LYS A 498 -20.24 1.40 19.67
N GLN A 499 -21.28 0.56 19.63
CA GLN A 499 -21.39 -0.53 18.66
C GLN A 499 -21.52 -0.01 17.22
N CYS A 500 -22.33 1.03 17.05
CA CYS A 500 -22.66 1.70 15.80
C CYS A 500 -23.26 3.08 16.14
N TYR A 501 -23.78 3.78 15.14
CA TYR A 501 -24.42 5.08 15.29
C TYR A 501 -25.72 5.04 16.11
N SER A 502 -26.64 4.13 15.77
CA SER A 502 -27.81 3.82 16.59
C SER A 502 -27.47 2.68 17.54
N SER A 503 -26.84 3.03 18.66
CA SER A 503 -26.44 2.08 19.70
C SER A 503 -26.86 2.56 21.07
N ASN A 504 -27.39 1.62 21.86
CA ASN A 504 -27.81 1.83 23.24
C ASN A 504 -26.75 1.35 24.25
N LYS A 505 -25.56 0.94 23.78
CA LYS A 505 -24.46 0.42 24.61
C LYS A 505 -23.17 1.17 24.30
N THR A 506 -22.46 1.55 25.36
CA THR A 506 -21.25 2.36 25.27
C THR A 506 -20.18 1.84 26.23
N GLN A 507 -18.92 2.06 25.88
CA GLN A 507 -17.75 1.79 26.71
C GLN A 507 -16.74 2.91 26.46
N ASN A 508 -16.04 3.40 27.49
CA ASN A 508 -14.94 4.32 27.27
C ASN A 508 -13.65 3.53 26.97
N ILE A 509 -13.12 3.63 25.76
CA ILE A 509 -11.95 2.87 25.33
C ILE A 509 -10.64 3.43 25.92
N PHE A 510 -10.62 4.70 26.34
CA PHE A 510 -9.42 5.39 26.84
C PHE A 510 -9.31 5.38 28.36
N ARG A 511 -10.39 5.10 29.09
CA ARG A 511 -10.40 5.13 30.57
C ARG A 511 -9.53 4.06 31.21
N ASP A 512 -9.58 2.82 30.71
CA ASP A 512 -8.85 1.68 31.27
C ASP A 512 -8.25 0.80 30.16
N MET A 513 -6.93 0.82 30.06
CA MET A 513 -6.14 0.07 29.08
C MET A 513 -6.17 -1.44 29.31
N THR A 514 -6.40 -1.89 30.55
CA THR A 514 -6.44 -3.32 30.90
C THR A 514 -7.79 -3.95 30.60
N SER A 515 -8.84 -3.13 30.49
CA SER A 515 -10.17 -3.61 30.16
C SER A 515 -10.25 -4.14 28.72
N SER A 516 -10.79 -5.34 28.59
CA SER A 516 -11.18 -5.93 27.31
C SER A 516 -12.31 -5.11 26.65
N LEU A 517 -12.31 -5.00 25.33
CA LEU A 517 -13.39 -4.39 24.56
C LEU A 517 -14.63 -5.31 24.58
N LYS A 518 -15.64 -4.97 25.38
CA LYS A 518 -16.80 -5.82 25.68
C LYS A 518 -18.11 -5.10 25.34
N LEU A 519 -18.32 -4.84 24.06
CA LEU A 519 -19.65 -4.48 23.56
C LEU A 519 -20.33 -5.72 22.93
N PRO A 520 -21.64 -5.91 23.13
CA PRO A 520 -22.37 -6.93 22.39
C PRO A 520 -22.43 -6.57 20.90
N CYS A 521 -22.72 -7.52 20.03
CA CYS A 521 -23.05 -7.25 18.64
C CYS A 521 -24.42 -6.54 18.55
N ILE A 522 -24.64 -5.68 17.55
CA ILE A 522 -25.98 -5.19 17.20
C ILE A 522 -26.93 -6.37 16.94
N GLY A 523 -26.41 -7.44 16.32
CA GLY A 523 -27.19 -8.63 15.99
C GLY A 523 -28.28 -8.28 14.97
N VAL A 524 -29.51 -8.69 15.24
CA VAL A 524 -30.68 -8.46 14.37
C VAL A 524 -31.53 -7.26 14.80
N LYS A 525 -31.02 -6.45 15.74
CA LYS A 525 -31.74 -5.33 16.37
C LYS A 525 -31.35 -3.98 15.78
N CYS A 526 -31.09 -3.93 14.47
CA CYS A 526 -30.76 -2.68 13.82
C CYS A 526 -32.00 -1.77 13.80
N GLU A 527 -31.89 -0.60 14.43
CA GLU A 527 -32.97 0.40 14.48
C GLU A 527 -32.96 1.36 13.28
N GLU A 528 -31.85 1.41 12.53
CA GLU A 528 -31.72 2.27 11.36
C GLU A 528 -32.61 1.81 10.20
N PRO A 529 -33.22 2.74 9.43
CA PRO A 529 -33.99 2.41 8.23
C PRO A 529 -33.11 1.80 7.14
N HIS A 530 -31.81 2.08 7.15
CA HIS A 530 -30.79 1.42 6.34
C HIS A 530 -29.39 1.66 6.93
N CYS A 531 -28.39 0.90 6.48
CA CYS A 531 -27.00 1.13 6.89
C CYS A 531 -26.44 2.36 6.16
N TYR A 532 -26.56 3.54 6.76
CA TYR A 532 -26.29 4.80 6.07
C TYR A 532 -24.81 5.03 5.70
N ASN A 533 -23.89 4.47 6.50
CA ASN A 533 -22.46 4.35 6.19
C ASN A 533 -22.11 2.93 5.71
N GLY A 534 -23.09 2.23 5.13
CA GLY A 534 -22.93 0.84 4.68
C GLY A 534 -21.86 0.65 3.62
N HIS A 535 -21.54 1.70 2.86
CA HIS A 535 -20.40 1.72 1.95
C HIS A 535 -19.03 1.54 2.63
N ALA A 536 -18.95 1.59 3.96
CA ALA A 536 -17.77 1.16 4.73
C ALA A 536 -18.11 -0.09 5.55
N PHE A 537 -19.15 -0.02 6.40
CA PHE A 537 -19.51 -1.11 7.32
C PHE A 537 -19.84 -2.43 6.59
N LEU A 538 -20.69 -2.38 5.56
CA LEU A 538 -21.12 -3.57 4.84
C LEU A 538 -20.01 -4.08 3.91
N THR A 539 -19.33 -3.18 3.20
CA THR A 539 -18.23 -3.54 2.28
C THR A 539 -16.98 -4.05 3.00
N LEU A 540 -16.80 -3.75 4.29
CA LEU A 540 -15.81 -4.39 5.17
C LEU A 540 -16.32 -5.70 5.80
N GLY A 541 -17.55 -6.13 5.51
CA GLY A 541 -18.05 -7.45 5.89
C GLY A 541 -18.57 -7.56 7.33
N VAL A 542 -19.06 -6.47 7.93
CA VAL A 542 -19.65 -6.52 9.29
C VAL A 542 -20.87 -7.47 9.39
N ILE A 543 -21.54 -7.70 8.25
CA ILE A 543 -22.56 -8.73 8.06
C ILE A 543 -21.98 -9.74 7.06
N PRO A 544 -21.39 -10.86 7.50
CA PRO A 544 -20.65 -11.77 6.63
C PRO A 544 -21.54 -12.64 5.73
N THR A 545 -22.86 -12.61 5.92
CA THR A 545 -23.84 -13.30 5.07
C THR A 545 -24.31 -12.44 3.90
N LEU A 546 -23.90 -11.16 3.86
CA LEU A 546 -24.21 -10.27 2.74
C LEU A 546 -23.06 -10.26 1.74
N GLU A 547 -23.38 -10.62 0.51
CA GLU A 547 -22.48 -10.41 -0.63
C GLU A 547 -22.39 -8.91 -0.92
N THR A 548 -21.18 -8.37 -0.79
CA THR A 548 -20.92 -6.94 -0.95
C THR A 548 -19.58 -6.73 -1.65
N PRO A 549 -19.45 -5.66 -2.46
CA PRO A 549 -18.16 -5.25 -2.97
C PRO A 549 -17.15 -4.96 -1.85
N THR A 550 -15.86 -4.96 -2.18
CA THR A 550 -14.80 -4.57 -1.23
C THR A 550 -14.82 -3.08 -0.93
N TYR A 551 -14.25 -2.67 0.19
CA TYR A 551 -14.14 -1.24 0.50
C TYR A 551 -13.19 -0.52 -0.45
N ALA A 552 -12.17 -1.22 -0.96
CA ALA A 552 -11.30 -0.72 -2.03
C ALA A 552 -12.09 -0.27 -3.25
N LEU A 553 -13.09 -1.04 -3.71
CA LEU A 553 -13.90 -0.65 -4.87
C LEU A 553 -14.66 0.67 -4.67
N MET A 554 -15.05 0.97 -3.42
CA MET A 554 -15.75 2.21 -3.07
C MET A 554 -14.84 3.45 -3.04
N ARG A 555 -13.53 3.26 -3.10
CA ARG A 555 -12.53 4.31 -2.88
C ARG A 555 -11.59 4.49 -4.04
N ASN A 556 -11.31 3.42 -4.78
CA ASN A 556 -10.32 3.45 -5.81
C ASN A 556 -10.80 4.08 -7.12
N ARG A 557 -9.86 4.63 -7.87
CA ARG A 557 -9.97 4.96 -9.29
C ARG A 557 -8.67 4.58 -9.97
N VAL A 558 -8.77 4.15 -11.22
CA VAL A 558 -7.63 3.87 -12.10
C VAL A 558 -7.48 5.06 -13.06
N GLN A 559 -6.28 5.59 -13.17
CA GLN A 559 -5.90 6.65 -14.09
C GLN A 559 -5.51 6.04 -15.44
N LYS A 560 -5.45 6.87 -16.50
CA LYS A 560 -5.09 6.41 -17.85
C LYS A 560 -3.69 5.79 -17.95
N ASP A 561 -2.78 6.18 -17.08
CA ASP A 561 -1.40 5.70 -17.03
C ASP A 561 -1.21 4.48 -16.11
N GLY A 562 -2.30 3.88 -15.61
CA GLY A 562 -2.26 2.70 -14.76
C GLY A 562 -2.03 2.99 -13.27
N ARG A 563 -1.80 4.26 -12.89
CA ARG A 563 -1.81 4.68 -11.48
C ARG A 563 -3.19 4.52 -10.88
N GLU A 564 -3.24 4.26 -9.59
CA GLU A 564 -4.49 4.24 -8.85
C GLU A 564 -4.51 5.30 -7.74
N TRP A 565 -5.72 5.64 -7.28
CA TRP A 565 -5.88 6.52 -6.12
C TRP A 565 -5.53 5.82 -4.80
N LEU A 566 -5.66 4.49 -4.76
CA LEU A 566 -5.15 3.69 -3.66
C LEU A 566 -3.76 3.17 -3.99
N ASN A 567 -2.79 3.44 -3.11
CA ASN A 567 -1.53 2.73 -3.15
C ASN A 567 -1.75 1.22 -2.89
N PRO A 568 -0.81 0.35 -3.30
CA PRO A 568 -0.96 -1.09 -3.16
C PRO A 568 -1.25 -1.57 -1.73
N TYR A 569 -0.58 -1.01 -0.72
CA TYR A 569 -0.76 -1.41 0.68
C TYR A 569 -2.17 -1.15 1.19
N MET A 570 -2.66 0.08 1.01
CA MET A 570 -4.01 0.46 1.40
C MET A 570 -5.04 -0.34 0.61
N LYS A 571 -4.86 -0.47 -0.72
CA LYS A 571 -5.77 -1.21 -1.61
C LYS A 571 -5.95 -2.64 -1.14
N THR A 572 -4.87 -3.38 -0.89
CA THR A 572 -4.94 -4.76 -0.39
C THR A 572 -5.58 -4.81 1.00
N PHE A 573 -5.13 -3.95 1.93
CA PHE A 573 -5.65 -3.95 3.30
C PHE A 573 -7.17 -3.74 3.38
N ILE A 574 -7.74 -2.82 2.59
CA ILE A 574 -9.19 -2.57 2.55
C ILE A 574 -9.95 -3.40 1.50
N SER A 575 -9.26 -4.33 0.83
CA SER A 575 -9.88 -5.38 0.03
C SER A 575 -10.30 -6.59 0.88
N HIS A 576 -9.58 -6.84 1.98
CA HIS A 576 -9.96 -7.83 2.98
C HIS A 576 -11.26 -7.47 3.71
N LYS A 577 -12.00 -8.50 4.12
CA LYS A 577 -13.19 -8.39 4.97
C LYS A 577 -12.84 -8.69 6.42
N LEU A 578 -13.53 -8.04 7.36
CA LEU A 578 -13.41 -8.27 8.80
C LEU A 578 -13.63 -9.73 9.19
N CYS A 579 -14.47 -10.46 8.47
CA CYS A 579 -14.75 -11.87 8.76
C CYS A 579 -13.60 -12.83 8.46
N GLU A 580 -12.59 -12.41 7.70
CA GLU A 580 -11.40 -13.22 7.41
C GLU A 580 -10.47 -13.30 8.63
N ASN A 581 -10.46 -12.27 9.48
CA ASN A 581 -9.63 -12.19 10.69
C ASN A 581 -10.43 -12.22 12.00
N ASN A 582 -11.71 -12.58 11.94
CA ASN A 582 -12.58 -12.63 13.11
C ASN A 582 -13.49 -13.85 13.15
N ILE A 583 -13.66 -14.40 14.35
CA ILE A 583 -14.56 -15.52 14.60
C ILE A 583 -16.01 -15.03 14.65
N LYS A 584 -16.84 -15.57 13.76
CA LYS A 584 -18.30 -15.39 13.73
C LYS A 584 -18.91 -15.83 15.06
N ASP A 585 -19.91 -15.10 15.53
CA ASP A 585 -20.66 -15.55 16.70
C ASP A 585 -21.37 -16.89 16.41
N GLY A 586 -21.36 -17.79 17.39
CA GLY A 586 -21.88 -19.15 17.24
C GLY A 586 -23.33 -19.21 16.77
N ILE A 587 -23.70 -20.28 16.06
CA ILE A 587 -25.04 -20.46 15.45
C ILE A 587 -26.15 -20.26 16.48
N HIS A 588 -26.01 -20.81 17.69
CA HIS A 588 -27.00 -20.65 18.76
C HIS A 588 -27.24 -19.19 19.16
N LYS A 589 -26.18 -18.37 19.24
CA LYS A 589 -26.29 -16.94 19.60
C LYS A 589 -26.97 -16.15 18.49
N ARG A 590 -26.66 -16.48 17.22
CA ARG A 590 -27.33 -15.90 16.06
C ARG A 590 -28.81 -16.28 16.01
N PHE A 591 -29.13 -17.57 16.16
CA PHE A 591 -30.49 -18.10 16.15
C PHE A 591 -31.35 -17.55 17.31
N ARG A 592 -30.80 -17.46 18.51
CA ARG A 592 -31.47 -16.81 19.66
C ARG A 592 -31.81 -15.35 19.35
N GLY A 593 -30.92 -14.64 18.68
CA GLY A 593 -31.18 -13.27 18.20
C GLY A 593 -32.41 -13.21 17.29
N TYR A 594 -32.49 -14.10 16.30
CA TYR A 594 -33.64 -14.19 15.39
C TYR A 594 -34.94 -14.53 16.13
N MET A 595 -34.93 -15.52 17.03
CA MET A 595 -36.12 -15.91 17.81
C MET A 595 -36.66 -14.77 18.67
N GLN A 596 -35.78 -14.03 19.36
CA GLN A 596 -36.18 -12.89 20.20
C GLN A 596 -36.78 -11.74 19.37
N ASN A 597 -36.25 -11.51 18.17
CA ASN A 597 -36.78 -10.46 17.29
C ASN A 597 -38.16 -10.86 16.74
N PHE A 598 -38.33 -12.14 16.37
CA PHE A 598 -39.60 -12.69 15.92
C PHE A 598 -40.68 -12.62 17.01
N SER A 599 -40.37 -13.01 18.25
CA SER A 599 -41.31 -12.88 19.36
C SER A 599 -41.74 -11.44 19.59
N ASN A 600 -40.80 -10.49 19.59
CA ASN A 600 -41.13 -9.08 19.79
C ASN A 600 -42.05 -8.54 18.68
N MET A 601 -41.88 -8.99 17.43
CA MET A 601 -42.75 -8.59 16.31
C MET A 601 -44.17 -9.17 16.43
N ILE A 602 -44.34 -10.34 17.05
CA ILE A 602 -45.65 -10.94 17.32
C ILE A 602 -46.37 -10.20 18.45
N PHE A 603 -45.66 -9.77 19.49
CA PHE A 603 -46.25 -9.10 20.66
C PHE A 603 -46.40 -7.57 20.51
N THR A 604 -45.95 -6.98 19.40
CA THR A 604 -46.11 -5.54 19.09
C THR A 604 -47.07 -5.28 17.92
N ARG A 605 -47.67 -6.34 17.36
CA ARG A 605 -48.87 -6.27 16.52
C ARG A 605 -50.07 -6.65 17.35
#